data_AF-A0A0Q7MJK7-F1
#
_entry.id   AF-A0A0Q7MJK7-F1
#
_cell.length_a   1.000
_cell.length_b   1.000
_cell.length_c   1.000
_cell.angle_alpha   90.00
_cell.angle_beta   90.00
_cell.angle_gamma   90.00
#
_symmetry.space_group_name_H-M   'P 1'
#
loop_
_entity.id
_entity.type
_entity.pdbx_description
1 polymer ?
#
loop_
_entity_poly.entity_id
_entity_poly.type
_entity_poly.pdbx_seq_one_letter_code
_entity_poly.pdbx_strand_id
1 'polypeptide(L)'
;MIETPKYPVSHEDRHLVCQEEVEGPLKVIIDQANMHGWGTLEVISAIEDVIKHLRLAYAEDPDPAEDPIDSNEGHAFIHGRGGKETP
;
A
#
# COMPACT_ATOMS: atom_id res chain seq x y z
N MET A 1 15.21 7.20 4.39
CA MET A 1 14.53 6.77 3.16
C MET A 1 14.31 5.28 3.30
N ILE A 2 13.14 4.76 2.89
CA ILE A 2 12.82 3.32 2.97
C ILE A 2 13.25 2.70 1.64
N GLU A 3 14.14 1.71 1.69
CA GLU A 3 14.62 1.04 0.48
C GLU A 3 13.63 0.00 -0.05
N THR A 4 13.79 -0.37 -1.33
CA THR A 4 12.98 -1.45 -1.93
C THR A 4 13.20 -2.78 -1.19
N PRO A 5 12.16 -3.61 -1.03
CA PRO A 5 12.29 -4.89 -0.33
C PRO A 5 13.41 -5.76 -0.92
N LYS A 6 14.38 -6.15 -0.10
CA LYS A 6 15.49 -7.03 -0.49
C LYS A 6 15.06 -8.48 -0.72
N TYR A 7 13.99 -8.90 -0.04
CA TYR A 7 13.49 -10.27 -0.06
C TYR A 7 12.12 -10.39 -0.73
N PRO A 8 11.84 -11.53 -1.42
CA PRO A 8 10.53 -11.81 -1.98
C PRO A 8 9.48 -11.99 -0.87
N VAL A 9 8.20 -11.82 -1.21
CA VAL A 9 7.06 -11.84 -0.27
C VAL A 9 7.05 -13.09 0.62
N SER A 10 7.52 -14.24 0.12
CA SER A 10 7.54 -15.52 0.84
C SER A 10 8.70 -15.72 1.81
N HIS A 11 9.67 -14.79 1.86
CA HIS A 11 10.85 -14.95 2.71
C HIS A 11 10.53 -14.65 4.18
N GLU A 12 10.94 -15.54 5.09
CA GLU A 12 10.65 -15.42 6.52
C GLU A 12 11.17 -14.11 7.13
N ASP A 13 12.41 -13.71 6.82
CA ASP A 13 12.99 -12.48 7.35
C ASP A 13 12.50 -11.18 6.68
N ARG A 14 11.62 -11.24 5.67
CA ARG A 14 11.17 -10.03 4.96
C ARG A 14 10.52 -9.02 5.93
N HIS A 15 9.82 -9.52 6.94
CA HIS A 15 9.20 -8.64 7.94
C HIS A 15 10.24 -7.95 8.83
N LEU A 16 11.37 -8.60 9.14
CA LEU A 16 12.45 -8.02 9.95
C LEU A 16 13.11 -6.87 9.18
N VAL A 17 13.43 -7.09 7.91
CA VAL A 17 14.00 -6.05 7.04
C VAL A 17 13.03 -4.88 6.91
N CYS A 18 11.73 -5.13 6.76
CA CYS A 18 10.74 -4.05 6.72
C CYS A 18 10.72 -3.22 8.01
N GLN A 19 10.86 -3.86 9.18
CA GLN A 19 10.93 -3.15 10.46
C GLN A 19 12.17 -2.27 10.55
N GLU A 20 13.35 -2.79 10.16
CA GLU A 20 14.61 -2.04 10.15
C GLU A 20 14.53 -0.79 9.26
N GLU A 21 13.97 -0.93 8.06
CA GLU A 21 13.82 0.18 7.11
C GLU A 21 12.86 1.26 7.62
N VAL A 22 11.82 0.89 8.38
CA VAL A 22 10.84 1.84 8.95
C VAL A 22 11.33 2.48 10.26
N GLU A 23 12.17 1.80 11.04
CA GLU A 23 12.66 2.28 12.33
C GLU A 23 13.42 3.61 12.19
N GLY A 24 14.30 3.74 11.19
CA GLY A 24 15.06 4.97 10.93
C GLY A 24 14.17 6.21 10.72
N PRO A 25 13.24 6.18 9.75
CA PRO A 25 12.25 7.23 9.55
C PRO A 25 11.44 7.58 10.80
N LEU A 26 10.99 6.58 11.57
CA LEU A 26 10.23 6.84 12.81
C LEU A 26 11.05 7.58 13.86
N LYS A 27 12.34 7.23 14.02
CA LYS A 27 13.25 7.96 14.92
C LYS A 27 13.39 9.43 14.51
N VAL A 28 13.46 9.72 13.21
CA VAL A 28 13.52 11.10 12.72
C VAL A 28 12.24 11.88 13.08
N ILE A 29 11.07 11.26 12.96
CA ILE A 29 9.79 11.88 13.36
C ILE A 29 9.78 12.18 14.86
N ILE A 30 10.24 11.23 15.68
CA ILE A 30 10.35 11.39 17.13
C ILE A 30 11.31 12.53 17.49
N ASP A 31 12.49 12.57 16.86
CA ASP A 31 13.48 13.62 17.10
C ASP A 31 12.94 15.00 16.72
N GLN A 32 12.26 15.11 15.57
CA GLN A 32 11.61 16.36 15.16
C GLN A 32 10.55 16.80 16.17
N ALA A 33 9.66 15.90 16.59
CA ALA A 33 8.63 16.22 17.57
C ALA A 33 9.23 16.66 18.91
N ASN A 34 10.31 16.00 19.37
CA ASN A 34 11.06 16.39 20.56
C ASN A 34 11.67 17.78 20.43
N MET A 35 12.22 18.14 19.25
CA MET A 35 12.72 19.50 18.97
C MET A 35 11.60 20.56 19.03
N HIS A 36 10.36 20.15 18.81
CA HIS A 36 9.17 20.99 18.95
C HIS A 36 8.56 20.97 20.36
N GLY A 37 9.19 20.31 21.33
CA GLY A 37 8.81 20.32 22.74
C GLY A 37 7.86 19.21 23.18
N TRP A 38 7.53 18.26 22.30
CA TRP A 38 6.74 17.09 22.65
C TRP A 38 7.58 16.07 23.44
N GLY A 39 6.95 15.27 24.29
CA GLY A 39 7.65 14.20 24.99
C GLY A 39 7.83 12.96 24.11
N THR A 40 8.98 12.28 24.19
CA THR A 40 9.23 11.05 23.41
C THR A 40 8.12 10.00 23.55
N LEU A 41 7.67 9.72 24.77
CA LEU A 41 6.61 8.72 25.01
C LEU A 41 5.25 9.19 24.51
N GLU A 42 4.96 10.49 24.61
CA GLU A 42 3.75 11.09 24.06
C GLU A 42 3.70 10.93 22.54
N VAL A 43 4.83 11.17 21.85
CA VAL A 43 4.95 10.99 20.40
C VAL A 43 4.82 9.53 20.00
N ILE A 44 5.45 8.61 20.74
CA ILE A 44 5.32 7.17 20.48
C ILE A 44 3.86 6.72 20.61
N SER A 45 3.16 7.13 21.68
CA SER A 45 1.74 6.80 21.84
C SER A 45 0.88 7.39 20.71
N ALA A 46 1.16 8.63 20.28
CA ALA A 46 0.47 9.23 19.14
C ALA A 46 0.70 8.45 17.84
N ILE A 47 1.93 8.01 17.58
CA ILE A 47 2.28 7.19 16.41
C ILE A 47 1.51 5.86 16.43
N GLU A 48 1.44 5.18 17.57
CA GLU A 48 0.69 3.93 17.71
C GLU A 48 -0.79 4.10 17.36
N ASP A 49 -1.42 5.17 17.84
CA ASP A 49 -2.82 5.44 17.57
C ASP A 49 -3.06 5.80 16.10
N VAL A 50 -2.18 6.59 15.49
CA VAL A 50 -2.25 6.88 14.04
C VAL A 50 -2.12 5.59 13.23
N ILE A 51 -1.17 4.69 13.56
CA ILE A 51 -1.00 3.41 12.85
C ILE A 51 -2.25 2.53 12.97
N LYS A 52 -2.91 2.49 14.13
CA LYS A 52 -4.17 1.75 14.31
C LYS A 52 -5.26 2.29 13.38
N HIS A 53 -5.41 3.61 13.28
CA HIS A 53 -6.39 4.22 12.38
C HIS A 53 -6.06 3.96 10.90
N LEU A 54 -4.79 4.08 10.50
CA LEU A 54 -4.36 3.78 9.13
C LEU A 54 -4.63 2.33 8.76
N ARG A 55 -4.40 1.37 9.66
CA ARG A 55 -4.72 -0.05 9.42
C ARG A 55 -6.21 -0.28 9.16
N LEU A 56 -7.09 0.44 9.85
CA LEU A 56 -8.53 0.36 9.60
C LEU A 56 -8.87 0.93 8.22
N ALA A 57 -8.34 2.10 7.89
CA ALA A 57 -8.57 2.74 6.60
C ALA A 57 -8.10 1.88 5.41
N TYR A 58 -6.87 1.36 5.47
CA TYR A 58 -6.32 0.49 4.41
C TYR A 58 -6.90 -0.92 4.41
N ALA A 59 -7.58 -1.37 5.47
CA ALA A 59 -8.33 -2.61 5.43
C ALA A 59 -9.66 -2.45 4.66
N GLU A 60 -10.23 -1.25 4.67
CA GLU A 60 -11.45 -0.91 3.92
C GLU A 60 -11.14 -0.64 2.44
N ASP A 61 -10.00 -0.02 2.15
CA ASP A 61 -9.49 0.19 0.79
C ASP A 61 -8.00 -0.26 0.70
N PRO A 62 -7.75 -1.49 0.22
CA PRO A 62 -6.41 -2.09 0.22
C PRO A 62 -5.43 -1.39 -0.73
N ASP A 63 -5.90 -0.56 -1.68
CA ASP A 63 -5.01 0.18 -2.56
C ASP A 63 -5.68 1.42 -3.21
N PRO A 64 -5.62 2.61 -2.56
CA PRO A 64 -6.10 3.85 -3.19
C PRO A 64 -5.23 4.31 -4.37
N ALA A 65 -4.11 3.64 -4.68
CA ALA A 65 -3.32 3.91 -5.89
C ALA A 65 -3.78 3.08 -7.11
N GLU A 66 -4.66 2.10 -6.93
CA GLU A 66 -5.40 1.44 -8.02
C GLU A 66 -6.76 2.12 -8.23
N ASP A 67 -6.76 3.38 -8.67
CA ASP A 67 -7.93 3.89 -9.39
C ASP A 67 -8.24 2.91 -10.54
N PRO A 68 -9.50 2.47 -10.72
CA PRO A 68 -9.83 1.52 -11.78
C PRO A 68 -9.44 2.14 -13.11
N ILE A 69 -8.54 1.47 -13.85
CA ILE A 69 -8.30 1.75 -15.26
C ILE A 69 -9.64 1.53 -15.95
N ASP A 70 -10.35 2.64 -16.20
CA ASP A 70 -11.65 2.69 -16.84
C ASP A 70 -11.51 2.09 -18.24
N SER A 71 -11.71 0.77 -18.31
CA SER A 71 -11.61 0.00 -19.53
C SER A 71 -12.88 0.22 -20.32
N ASN A 72 -13.00 1.40 -20.93
CA ASN A 72 -14.02 1.69 -21.93
C ASN A 72 -13.73 0.89 -23.21
N GLU A 73 -13.90 -0.42 -23.16
CA GLU A 73 -14.02 -1.30 -24.33
C GLU A 73 -15.31 -2.13 -24.24
N GLY A 74 -16.42 -1.44 -23.99
CA GLY A 74 -17.75 -1.94 -24.26
C GLY A 74 -18.33 -1.23 -25.47
N HIS A 75 -18.02 -1.67 -26.70
CA HIS A 75 -18.96 -1.68 -27.84
C HIS A 75 -18.27 -2.12 -29.15
N ALA A 76 -18.57 -3.33 -29.64
CA ALA A 76 -19.17 -3.50 -30.97
C ALA A 76 -19.45 -4.98 -31.33
N PHE A 77 -20.71 -5.36 -31.14
CA PHE A 77 -21.54 -6.07 -32.11
C PHE A 77 -21.06 -7.41 -32.70
N ILE A 78 -21.45 -8.47 -31.99
CA ILE A 78 -22.11 -9.66 -32.57
C ILE A 78 -22.98 -9.30 -33.79
N HIS A 79 -22.52 -9.69 -34.99
CA HIS A 79 -23.39 -9.95 -36.13
C HIS A 79 -23.08 -11.32 -36.72
N GLY A 80 -24.04 -12.24 -36.54
CA GLY A 80 -24.07 -13.49 -37.26
C GLY A 80 -24.25 -13.27 -38.76
N ARG A 81 -23.60 -14.14 -39.55
CA ARG A 81 -23.97 -14.34 -40.95
C ARG A 81 -23.69 -15.79 -41.32
N GLY A 82 -24.76 -16.56 -41.44
CA GLY A 82 -24.74 -17.86 -42.07
C GLY A 82 -24.34 -17.74 -43.55
N GLY A 83 -23.59 -18.73 -44.03
CA GLY A 83 -23.19 -18.91 -45.42
C GLY A 83 -22.72 -20.34 -45.61
N LYS A 84 -23.43 -21.09 -46.45
CA LYS A 84 -23.37 -22.54 -46.62
C LYS A 84 -22.19 -22.94 -47.50
N GLU A 85 -21.46 -24.00 -47.16
CA GLU A 85 -20.63 -24.74 -48.12
C GLU A 85 -20.59 -26.23 -47.74
N THR A 86 -21.22 -27.09 -48.55
CA THR A 86 -20.85 -28.51 -48.68
C THR A 86 -20.90 -28.88 -50.16
N PRO A 87 -19.90 -29.59 -50.71
CA PRO A 87 -19.88 -30.09 -52.09
C PRO A 87 -20.97 -31.11 -52.40
#